data_AF-A0A258Q5H8-F1
#
_entry.id   AF-A0A258Q5H8-F1
#
_cell.length_a   1.000
_cell.length_b   1.000
_cell.length_c   1.000
_cell.angle_alpha   90.00
_cell.angle_beta   90.00
_cell.angle_gamma   90.00
#
_symmetry.space_group_name_H-M   'P 1'
#
loop_
_entity.id
_entity.type
_entity.pdbx_description
1 polymer ?
#
loop_
_entity_poly.entity_id
_entity_poly.type
_entity_poly.pdbx_seq_one_letter_code
_entity_poly.pdbx_strand_id
1 'polypeptide(L)' 'MIDSPDADFDIEKALAAYSAGEMPRTELEELTGLWFGEILFELAKRNLPLPRFSSVHTYTPEQKALYDKLFGSS' A
#
# COMPACT_ATOMS: atom_id res chain seq x y z
N MET A 1 16.60 32.10 -14.29
CA MET A 1 15.41 31.25 -14.51
C MET A 1 15.90 29.83 -14.22
N ILE A 2 15.62 29.33 -13.02
CA ILE A 2 16.04 27.99 -12.61
C ILE A 2 14.89 27.08 -12.99
N ASP A 3 15.03 26.38 -14.12
CA ASP A 3 14.25 25.17 -14.37
C ASP A 3 14.79 24.11 -13.39
N SER A 4 14.13 23.99 -12.25
CA SER A 4 14.18 22.73 -11.50
C SER A 4 13.40 21.74 -12.35
N PRO A 5 13.96 20.59 -12.77
CA PRO A 5 13.16 19.52 -13.30
C PRO A 5 12.37 18.98 -12.11
N ASP A 6 11.17 19.51 -11.89
CA ASP A 6 10.16 18.84 -11.09
C ASP A 6 10.10 17.43 -11.65
N ALA A 7 10.60 16.46 -10.89
CA ALA A 7 10.58 15.07 -11.30
C ALA A 7 9.11 14.73 -11.55
N ASP A 8 8.73 14.64 -12.83
CA ASP A 8 7.36 14.37 -13.24
C ASP A 8 6.86 13.17 -12.45
N PHE A 9 5.89 13.42 -11.56
CA PHE A 9 5.30 12.38 -10.74
C PHE A 9 4.60 11.39 -11.67
N ASP A 10 5.17 10.20 -11.81
CA ASP A 10 4.59 9.14 -12.59
C ASP A 10 3.57 8.35 -11.75
N ILE A 11 2.30 8.74 -11.90
CA ILE A 11 1.17 8.08 -11.25
C ILE A 11 1.07 6.58 -11.60
N GLU A 12 1.49 6.17 -12.80
CA GLU A 12 1.43 4.76 -13.20
C GLU A 12 2.41 3.93 -12.39
N LYS A 13 3.62 4.46 -12.18
CA LYS A 13 4.63 3.82 -11.34
C LYS A 13 4.18 3.69 -9.89
N ALA A 14 3.56 4.74 -9.34
CA ALA A 14 3.05 4.73 -7.97
C ALA A 14 1.91 3.71 -7.78
N LEU A 15 0.95 3.67 -8.72
CA LEU A 15 -0.14 2.69 -8.70
C LEU A 15 0.37 1.24 -8.85
N ALA A 16 1.39 1.02 -9.68
CA ALA A 16 2.02 -0.30 -9.83
C ALA A 16 2.72 -0.75 -8.54
N ALA A 17 3.48 0.13 -7.89
CA ALA A 17 4.13 -0.16 -6.60
C ALA A 17 3.11 -0.49 -5.50
N TYR A 18 2.02 0.28 -5.43
CA TYR A 18 0.91 -0.02 -4.51
C TYR A 18 0.25 -1.36 -4.81
N SER A 19 -0.04 -1.65 -6.08
CA SER A 19 -0.62 -2.91 -6.53
C SER A 19 0.27 -4.12 -6.21
N ALA A 20 1.59 -3.96 -6.32
CA ALA A 20 2.59 -4.96 -5.94
C ALA A 20 2.72 -5.16 -4.42
N GLY A 21 2.14 -4.28 -3.60
CA GLY A 21 2.28 -4.29 -2.14
C GLY A 21 3.61 -3.71 -1.65
N GLU A 22 4.34 -3.01 -2.52
CA GLU A 22 5.63 -2.38 -2.22
C GLU A 22 5.47 -0.97 -1.62
N MET A 23 4.30 -0.37 -1.80
CA MET A 23 3.94 0.95 -1.29
C MET A 23 2.70 0.85 -0.38
N PRO A 24 2.70 1.45 0.82
CA PRO A 24 1.51 1.53 1.66
C PRO A 24 0.49 2.51 1.07
N ARG A 25 -0.79 2.26 1.36
CA ARG A 25 -1.90 3.12 0.88
C ARG A 25 -1.68 4.59 1.23
N THR A 26 -1.30 4.89 2.46
CA THR A 26 -1.16 6.28 2.95
C THR A 26 -0.11 7.07 2.17
N GLU A 27 0.99 6.42 1.80
CA GLU A 27 2.03 7.04 0.97
C GLU A 27 1.50 7.32 -0.45
N LEU A 28 0.72 6.40 -1.02
CA LEU A 28 0.07 6.65 -2.31
C LEU A 28 -0.95 7.79 -2.25
N GLU A 29 -1.74 7.89 -1.18
CA GLU A 29 -2.71 8.97 -0.95
C GLU A 29 -2.00 10.33 -0.86
N GLU A 30 -0.86 10.40 -0.16
CA GLU A 30 -0.04 11.63 -0.06
C GLU A 30 0.59 12.03 -1.40
N LEU A 31 1.08 11.06 -2.17
CA LEU A 31 1.73 11.31 -3.46
C LEU A 31 0.75 11.72 -4.56
N THR A 32 -0.44 11.13 -4.57
CA THR A 32 -1.43 11.31 -5.65
C THR A 32 -2.53 12.31 -5.32
N GLY A 33 -2.75 12.58 -4.03
CA GLY A 33 -3.94 13.30 -3.54
C GLY A 33 -5.25 12.51 -3.69
N LEU A 34 -5.21 11.29 -4.23
CA LEU A 34 -6.37 10.44 -4.42
C LEU A 34 -6.79 9.79 -3.12
N TRP A 35 -8.10 9.68 -2.91
CA TRP A 35 -8.65 8.93 -1.79
C TRP A 35 -8.69 7.44 -2.13
N PHE A 36 -8.75 6.58 -1.11
CA PHE A 36 -8.79 5.13 -1.29
C PHE A 36 -9.77 4.64 -2.37
N GLY A 37 -11.00 5.16 -2.39
CA GLY A 37 -11.98 4.78 -3.41
C GLY A 37 -11.54 5.13 -4.84
N GLU A 38 -10.90 6.29 -5.01
CA GLU A 38 -10.36 6.76 -6.29
C GLU A 38 -9.15 5.93 -6.72
N ILE A 39 -8.27 5.57 -5.77
CA ILE A 39 -7.17 4.62 -6.02
C ILE A 39 -7.71 3.30 -6.57
N LEU A 40 -8.77 2.74 -5.98
CA LEU A 40 -9.38 1.50 -6.48
C LEU A 40 -9.92 1.66 -7.91
N PHE A 41 -10.53 2.80 -8.23
CA PHE A 41 -10.97 3.11 -9.59
C PHE A 41 -9.80 3.20 -10.56
N GLU A 42 -8.71 3.87 -10.19
CA GLU A 42 -7.54 4.05 -11.04
C GLU A 42 -6.78 2.73 -11.29
N LEU A 43 -6.76 1.82 -10.30
CA LEU A 43 -6.25 0.46 -10.47
C LEU A 43 -7.11 -0.33 -11.46
N ALA A 44 -8.44 -0.29 -11.30
CA ALA A 44 -9.37 -1.00 -12.17
C ALA A 44 -9.28 -0.51 -13.63
N LYS A 45 -9.19 0.81 -13.85
CA LYS A 45 -9.02 1.41 -15.18
C LYS A 45 -7.76 0.91 -15.89
N ARG A 46 -6.69 0.62 -15.14
CA ARG A 46 -5.39 0.15 -15.66
C ARG A 46 -5.23 -1.37 -15.63
N ASN A 47 -6.29 -2.10 -15.27
CA ASN A 47 -6.25 -3.55 -15.12
C ASN A 47 -5.14 -4.02 -14.16
N LEU A 48 -4.81 -3.20 -13.16
CA LEU A 48 -3.87 -3.54 -12.11
C LEU A 48 -4.59 -4.35 -11.02
N PRO A 49 -3.95 -5.40 -10.47
CA PRO A 49 -4.56 -6.16 -9.40
C PRO A 49 -4.72 -5.27 -8.15
N LEU A 50 -5.76 -5.56 -7.37
CA LEU A 50 -5.83 -4.99 -6.02
C LEU A 50 -4.63 -5.47 -5.20
N PRO A 51 -4.06 -4.60 -4.34
CA PRO A 51 -2.97 -5.02 -3.47
C PRO A 51 -3.43 -6.23 -2.70
N ARG A 52 -2.73 -7.35 -2.89
CA ARG A 52 -2.90 -8.49 -2.02
C ARG A 52 -2.24 -8.08 -0.73
N PHE A 53 -3.05 -7.62 0.24
CA PHE A 53 -2.57 -7.48 1.60
C PHE A 53 -2.04 -8.84 2.00
N SER A 54 -0.70 -8.96 2.03
CA SER A 54 -0.04 -10.10 2.61
C SER A 54 -0.44 -10.09 4.07
N SER A 55 -1.48 -10.85 4.41
CA SER A 55 -1.81 -11.19 5.79
C SER A 55 -0.76 -12.12 6.39
N VAL A 56 0.34 -12.40 5.67
CA VAL A 56 1.52 -13.09 6.16
C VAL A 56 2.24 -12.15 7.13
N HIS A 57 1.66 -12.08 8.32
CA HIS A 57 2.27 -11.89 9.62
C HIS A 57 3.30 -10.77 9.77
N THR A 58 2.84 -9.67 10.35
CA THR A 58 3.58 -9.04 11.46
C THR A 58 2.63 -8.89 12.63
N TYR A 59 2.30 -10.01 13.28
CA TYR A 59 2.05 -9.89 14.71
C TYR A 59 3.33 -9.28 15.30
N THR A 60 3.22 -8.16 15.99
CA THR A 60 4.33 -7.74 16.84
C THR A 60 4.60 -8.87 17.85
N PRO A 61 5.81 -8.95 18.42
CA PRO A 61 6.09 -9.95 19.45
C PRO A 61 5.03 -9.96 20.57
N GLU A 62 4.47 -8.81 20.92
CA GLU A 62 3.41 -8.65 21.91
C GLU A 62 2.06 -9.21 21.42
N GLN A 63 1.69 -8.94 20.16
CA GLN A 63 0.46 -9.49 19.58
C GLN A 63 0.54 -11.01 19.41
N LYS A 64 1.72 -11.52 19.04
CA LYS A 64 1.97 -12.96 18.96
C LYS A 64 1.88 -13.60 20.34
N ALA A 65 2.53 -13.00 21.34
CA ALA A 65 2.46 -13.48 22.72
C ALA A 65 1.03 -13.47 23.27
N LEU A 66 0.24 -12.45 22.93
CA LEU A 66 -1.19 -12.38 23.31
C LEU A 66 -2.00 -13.47 22.60
N TYR A 67 -1.79 -13.69 21.31
CA TYR A 67 -2.44 -14.74 20.54
C TYR A 67 -2.10 -16.12 21.10
N ASP A 68 -0.82 -16.42 21.31
CA ASP A 68 -0.35 -17.71 21.86
C ASP A 68 -0.93 -17.93 23.27
N LYS A 69 -1.01 -16.89 24.11
CA LYS A 69 -1.61 -16.98 25.45
C LYS A 69 -3.11 -17.32 25.41
N LEU A 70 -3.85 -16.77 24.46
CA LEU A 70 -5.31 -16.91 24.41
C LEU A 70 -5.77 -18.13 23.61
N PHE A 71 -5.00 -18.54 22.61
CA PHE A 71 -5.42 -19.53 21.61
C PHE A 71 -4.36 -20.61 21.32
N GLY A 72 -3.13 -20.49 21.84
CA GLY A 72 -2.11 -21.52 21.71
C GLY A 72 -2.50 -22.76 22.49
N SER A 73 -2.75 -23.87 21.80
CA SER A 73 -3.00 -25.16 22.46
C SER A 73 -1.75 -25.58 23.23
N SER A 74 -1.95 -25.90 24.52
CA SER A 74 -0.91 -26.31 25.47
C SER A 74 -0.19 -27.59 25.07
#